data_AF-A0A925FHZ2-F1
#
_entry.id   AF-A0A925FHZ2-F1
#
_cell.length_a   1.000
_cell.length_b   1.000
_cell.length_c   1.000
_cell.angle_alpha   90.00
_cell.angle_beta   90.00
_cell.angle_gamma   90.00
#
_symmetry.space_group_name_H-M   'P 1'
#
loop_
_entity.id
_entity.type
_entity.pdbx_description
1 polymer ?
#
loop_
_entity_poly.entity_id
_entity_poly.type
_entity_poly.pdbx_seq_one_letter_code
_entity_poly.pdbx_strand_id
1 'polypeptide(L)'
;MSRQYEAVYIFDSTLEDAAIQDKIARHHALLHTTEEIKVEQWGRRQLAYKIGRRETGYYVLARFIADAKTLPEFERSLKLDDGVVRYLITLYEHELGAPPQTEEELAAARRREEEEEDED
;
A
#
# COMPACT_ATOMS: atom_id res chain seq x y z
N MET A 1 -5.20 -20.61 -8.65
CA MET A 1 -4.17 -20.07 -9.57
C MET A 1 -3.72 -18.78 -8.95
N SER A 2 -2.41 -18.63 -8.75
CA SER A 2 -1.83 -17.41 -8.21
C SER A 2 -1.94 -16.27 -9.21
N ARG A 3 -2.22 -15.06 -8.71
CA ARG A 3 -2.26 -13.81 -9.48
C ARG A 3 -1.47 -12.75 -8.73
N GLN A 4 -0.98 -11.74 -9.46
CA GLN A 4 -0.42 -10.55 -8.83
C GLN A 4 -1.54 -9.63 -8.37
N TYR A 5 -1.38 -9.14 -7.15
CA TYR A 5 -2.27 -8.16 -6.53
C TYR A 5 -1.45 -6.97 -6.05
N GLU A 6 -2.11 -5.84 -6.00
CA GLU A 6 -1.63 -4.65 -5.31
C GLU A 6 -2.64 -4.27 -4.25
N ALA A 7 -2.14 -3.85 -3.10
CA ALA A 7 -2.98 -3.42 -2.01
C ALA A 7 -2.42 -2.14 -1.38
N VAL A 8 -3.30 -1.16 -1.23
CA VAL A 8 -3.03 0.08 -0.51
C VAL A 8 -3.75 0.01 0.83
N TYR A 9 -3.02 0.23 1.90
CA TYR A 9 -3.56 0.37 3.26
C TYR A 9 -3.32 1.78 3.76
N ILE A 10 -4.31 2.33 4.44
CA ILE A 10 -4.21 3.58 5.19
C ILE A 10 -4.35 3.21 6.66
N PHE A 11 -3.24 3.29 7.40
CA PHE A 11 -3.25 3.12 8.86
C PHE A 11 -3.53 4.44 9.57
N ASP A 12 -3.99 4.34 10.80
CA ASP A 12 -4.15 5.48 11.69
C ASP A 12 -2.78 6.14 11.94
N SER A 13 -2.66 7.43 11.62
CA SER A 13 -1.40 8.17 11.72
C SER A 13 -0.90 8.35 13.15
N THR A 14 -1.76 8.12 14.14
CA THR A 14 -1.43 8.18 15.58
C THR A 14 -0.65 6.95 16.05
N LEU A 15 -0.64 5.87 15.26
CA LEU A 15 0.16 4.69 15.55
C LEU A 15 1.65 4.99 15.35
N GLU A 16 2.48 4.36 16.18
CA GLU A 16 3.93 4.36 16.01
C GLU A 16 4.33 3.48 14.82
N ASP A 17 5.39 3.86 14.13
CA ASP A 17 5.86 3.18 12.91
C ASP A 17 6.16 1.69 13.18
N ALA A 18 6.71 1.36 14.36
CA ALA A 18 6.95 -0.03 14.77
C ALA A 18 5.65 -0.85 14.87
N ALA A 19 4.59 -0.27 15.44
CA ALA A 19 3.29 -0.94 15.54
C ALA A 19 2.65 -1.14 14.16
N ILE A 20 2.88 -0.20 13.23
CA ILE A 20 2.46 -0.32 11.82
C ILE A 20 3.23 -1.46 11.14
N GLN A 21 4.55 -1.55 11.30
CA GLN A 21 5.35 -2.67 10.76
C GLN A 21 4.86 -4.02 11.25
N ASP A 22 4.59 -4.14 12.56
CA ASP A 22 4.08 -5.37 13.15
C ASP A 22 2.71 -5.75 12.58
N LYS A 23 1.83 -4.77 12.33
CA LYS A 23 0.53 -4.99 11.66
C LYS A 23 0.73 -5.50 10.24
N ILE A 24 1.56 -4.83 9.45
CA ILE A 24 1.87 -5.23 8.07
C ILE A 24 2.36 -6.68 8.05
N ALA A 25 3.33 -7.03 8.89
CA ALA A 25 3.88 -8.38 8.97
C ALA A 25 2.81 -9.43 9.31
N ARG A 26 1.93 -9.14 10.29
CA ARG A 26 0.82 -10.04 10.65
C ARG A 26 -0.16 -10.25 9.51
N HIS A 27 -0.53 -9.21 8.79
CA HIS A 27 -1.46 -9.34 7.66
C HIS A 27 -0.80 -10.11 6.51
N HIS A 28 0.46 -9.81 6.20
CA HIS A 28 1.21 -10.48 5.13
C HIS A 28 1.39 -11.98 5.37
N ALA A 29 1.48 -12.42 6.63
CA ALA A 29 1.55 -13.84 6.97
C ALA A 29 0.31 -14.63 6.48
N LEU A 30 -0.86 -14.00 6.35
CA LEU A 30 -2.11 -14.64 5.90
C LEU A 30 -2.15 -14.90 4.39
N LEU A 31 -1.28 -14.24 3.62
CA LEU A 31 -1.25 -14.40 2.16
C LEU A 31 -0.67 -15.74 1.73
N HIS A 32 0.08 -16.41 2.61
CA HIS A 32 0.80 -17.67 2.36
C HIS A 32 1.63 -17.64 1.06
N THR A 33 2.14 -16.47 0.71
CA THR A 33 3.01 -16.30 -0.47
C THR A 33 4.38 -16.88 -0.22
N THR A 34 4.92 -17.58 -1.21
CA THR A 34 6.32 -18.02 -1.23
C THR A 34 7.25 -16.97 -1.80
N GLU A 35 6.70 -15.99 -2.52
CA GLU A 35 7.45 -14.88 -3.12
C GLU A 35 7.50 -13.68 -2.19
N GLU A 36 8.58 -12.92 -2.30
CA GLU A 36 8.78 -11.69 -1.55
C GLU A 36 7.70 -10.65 -1.87
N ILE A 37 7.11 -10.09 -0.82
CA ILE A 37 6.13 -9.01 -0.93
C ILE A 37 6.91 -7.71 -1.04
N LYS A 38 6.74 -6.97 -2.14
CA LYS A 38 7.32 -5.64 -2.28
C LYS A 38 6.47 -4.64 -1.51
N VAL A 39 7.07 -3.96 -0.54
CA VAL A 39 6.38 -2.98 0.32
C VAL A 39 7.01 -1.61 0.14
N GLU A 40 6.19 -0.63 -0.25
CA GLU A 40 6.58 0.77 -0.30
C GLU A 40 5.82 1.54 0.77
N GLN A 41 6.55 2.20 1.67
CA GLN A 41 5.97 3.01 2.74
C GLN A 41 5.99 4.47 2.30
N TRP A 42 4.82 5.04 2.06
CA TRP A 42 4.70 6.46 1.68
C TRP A 42 4.70 7.38 2.89
N GLY A 43 4.55 6.83 4.10
CA GLY A 43 4.55 7.59 5.33
C GLY A 43 3.22 8.31 5.59
N ARG A 44 3.28 9.34 6.43
CA ARG A 44 2.11 10.12 6.86
C ARG A 44 1.76 11.16 5.79
N ARG A 45 0.52 11.12 5.30
CA ARG A 45 -0.01 12.09 4.32
C ARG A 45 -1.37 12.62 4.76
N GLN A 46 -1.70 13.82 4.34
CA GLN A 46 -3.01 14.43 4.60
C GLN A 46 -4.08 13.81 3.70
N LEU A 47 -5.22 13.45 4.28
CA LEU A 47 -6.37 12.94 3.54
C LEU A 47 -7.10 14.10 2.88
N ALA A 48 -7.57 13.92 1.64
CA ALA A 48 -8.34 14.94 0.93
C ALA A 48 -9.66 15.31 1.65
N TYR A 49 -10.20 14.37 2.42
CA TYR A 49 -11.36 14.57 3.29
C TYR A 49 -11.24 13.70 4.54
N LYS A 50 -11.94 14.07 5.60
CA LYS A 50 -11.91 13.34 6.87
C LYS A 50 -12.56 11.97 6.71
N ILE A 51 -11.88 10.94 7.21
CA ILE A 51 -12.46 9.60 7.37
C ILE A 51 -12.70 9.37 8.86
N GLY A 52 -13.97 9.40 9.26
CA GLY A 52 -14.33 9.44 10.68
C GLY A 52 -13.83 10.71 11.35
N ARG A 53 -12.87 10.60 12.28
CA ARG A 53 -12.23 11.73 12.97
C ARG A 53 -10.80 12.02 12.51
N ARG A 54 -10.32 11.30 11.48
CA ARG A 54 -8.92 11.33 11.03
C ARG A 54 -8.77 12.27 9.83
N GLU A 55 -7.79 13.16 9.90
CA GLU A 55 -7.41 14.10 8.82
C GLU A 55 -6.13 13.67 8.10
N THR A 56 -5.33 12.83 8.74
CA THR A 56 -4.07 12.29 8.23
C THR A 56 -4.11 10.76 8.32
N GLY A 57 -3.29 10.10 7.49
CA GLY A 57 -3.17 8.65 7.47
C GLY A 57 -1.78 8.22 7.05
N TYR A 58 -1.36 7.04 7.49
CA TYR A 58 -0.09 6.44 7.10
C TYR A 58 -0.32 5.48 5.93
N TYR A 59 0.27 5.78 4.78
CA TYR A 59 0.06 5.04 3.54
C TYR A 59 1.13 3.97 3.32
N VAL A 60 0.66 2.77 2.96
CA VAL A 60 1.49 1.62 2.63
C VAL A 60 0.97 0.98 1.36
N LEU A 61 1.86 0.75 0.41
CA LEU A 61 1.61 -0.01 -0.81
C LEU A 61 2.29 -1.37 -0.70
N ALA A 62 1.56 -2.45 -0.95
CA ALA A 62 2.09 -3.80 -0.98
C ALA A 62 1.75 -4.48 -2.31
N ARG A 63 2.76 -5.05 -2.96
CA ARG A 63 2.61 -5.87 -4.18
C ARG A 63 3.00 -7.29 -3.87
N PHE A 64 2.11 -8.24 -4.19
CA PHE A 64 2.30 -9.65 -3.84
C PHE A 64 1.64 -10.59 -4.83
N ILE A 65 2.11 -11.83 -4.83
CA ILE A 65 1.50 -12.95 -5.56
C ILE A 65 0.77 -13.83 -4.56
N ALA A 66 -0.52 -14.06 -4.78
CA ALA A 66 -1.33 -14.91 -3.89
C ALA A 66 -2.34 -15.74 -4.69
N ASP A 67 -2.76 -16.87 -4.11
CA ASP A 67 -3.94 -17.58 -4.62
C ASP A 67 -5.21 -16.82 -4.22
N ALA A 68 -6.15 -16.66 -5.15
CA ALA A 68 -7.41 -15.98 -4.91
C ALA A 68 -8.18 -16.52 -3.67
N LYS A 69 -7.94 -17.76 -3.26
CA LYS A 69 -8.54 -18.36 -2.06
C LYS A 69 -8.07 -17.76 -0.74
N THR A 70 -6.88 -17.14 -0.66
CA THR A 70 -6.36 -16.55 0.58
C THR A 70 -6.85 -15.12 0.80
N LEU A 71 -7.29 -14.42 -0.26
CA LEU A 71 -7.75 -13.04 -0.18
C LEU A 71 -8.92 -12.79 0.79
N PRO A 72 -9.96 -13.63 0.89
CA PRO A 72 -11.07 -13.37 1.81
C PRO A 72 -10.64 -13.33 3.28
N GLU A 73 -9.67 -14.17 3.67
CA GLU A 73 -9.12 -14.18 5.03
C GLU A 73 -8.26 -12.95 5.29
N PHE A 74 -7.41 -12.61 4.33
CA PHE A 74 -6.58 -11.41 4.35
C PHE A 74 -7.43 -10.13 4.47
N GLU A 75 -8.44 -9.97 3.61
CA GLU A 75 -9.36 -8.84 3.62
C GLU A 75 -10.14 -8.77 4.94
N ARG A 76 -10.61 -9.91 5.44
CA ARG A 76 -11.30 -9.98 6.74
C ARG A 76 -10.39 -9.50 7.88
N SER A 77 -9.10 -9.87 7.86
CA SER A 77 -8.15 -9.40 8.87
C SER A 77 -7.96 -7.89 8.84
N LEU A 78 -7.88 -7.28 7.65
CA LEU A 78 -7.77 -5.82 7.51
C LEU A 78 -9.03 -5.10 7.99
N LYS A 79 -10.20 -5.65 7.66
CA LYS A 79 -11.50 -5.09 8.06
C LYS A 79 -11.72 -5.13 9.57
N LEU A 80 -11.14 -6.11 10.27
CA LEU A 80 -11.25 -6.26 11.72
C LEU A 80 -10.17 -5.49 12.49
N ASP A 81 -9.17 -4.94 11.82
CA ASP A 81 -8.13 -4.14 12.46
C ASP A 81 -8.58 -2.68 12.56
N ASP A 82 -8.90 -2.23 13.78
CA ASP A 82 -9.31 -0.83 14.06
C ASP A 82 -8.25 0.23 13.71
N GLY A 83 -6.99 -0.21 13.59
CA GLY A 83 -5.87 0.61 13.15
C GLY A 83 -5.83 0.83 11.64
N VAL A 84 -6.60 0.08 10.86
CA VAL A 84 -6.76 0.29 9.42
C VAL A 84 -7.95 1.23 9.19
N VAL A 85 -7.67 2.39 8.63
CA VAL A 85 -8.67 3.42 8.29
C VAL A 85 -9.40 3.07 6.99
N ARG A 86 -8.64 2.60 6.01
CA ARG A 86 -9.14 2.21 4.69
C ARG A 86 -8.15 1.26 4.04
N TYR A 87 -8.66 0.39 3.17
CA TYR A 87 -7.84 -0.44 2.31
C TYR A 87 -8.47 -0.51 0.92
N LEU A 88 -7.65 -0.81 -0.08
CA LEU A 88 -8.07 -1.17 -1.42
C LEU A 88 -7.17 -2.30 -1.90
N ILE A 89 -7.76 -3.39 -2.40
CA ILE A 89 -7.05 -4.51 -2.99
C ILE A 89 -7.51 -4.60 -4.45
N THR A 90 -6.57 -4.62 -5.38
CA THR A 90 -6.83 -4.74 -6.81
C THR A 90 -5.96 -5.81 -7.42
N LEU A 91 -6.39 -6.34 -8.57
CA LEU A 91 -5.48 -7.11 -9.42
C LEU A 91 -4.40 -6.15 -9.92
N TYR A 92 -3.15 -6.59 -9.84
CA TYR A 92 -2.05 -5.88 -10.47
C TYR A 92 -2.03 -6.27 -11.95
N GLU A 93 -2.88 -5.60 -12.73
CA GLU A 93 -2.93 -5.75 -14.18
C GLU A 93 -2.07 -4.65 -14.80
N HIS A 94 -0.87 -5.00 -15.25
CA HIS A 94 0.03 -4.11 -15.96
C HIS A 94 -0.41 -3.86 -17.44
N GLU A 95 -1.62 -4.25 -17.83
CA GLU A 95 -2.09 -4.23 -19.23
C GLU A 95 -3.22 -3.23 -19.51
N LEU A 96 -3.12 -2.02 -18.95
CA LEU A 96 -3.79 -0.84 -19.51
C LEU A 96 -2.76 0.26 -19.84
N GLY A 97 -1.84 -0.07 -20.76
CA GLY A 97 -1.31 0.91 -21.73
C GLY A 97 -0.04 1.72 -21.41
N ALA A 98 0.62 1.55 -20.26
CA ALA A 98 1.93 2.17 -20.01
C ALA A 98 2.99 1.09 -19.79
N PRO A 99 4.13 1.11 -20.51
CA PRO A 99 5.25 0.21 -20.20
C PRO A 99 5.75 0.46 -18.77
N PRO A 100 6.32 -0.57 -18.10
CA PRO A 100 6.80 -0.42 -16.74
C PRO A 100 7.83 0.68 -16.72
N GLN A 101 7.54 1.77 -16.00
CA GLN A 101 8.57 2.77 -15.76
C GLN A 101 9.66 2.08 -14.95
N THR A 102 10.84 2.03 -15.55
CA THR A 102 12.04 1.54 -14.89
C THR A 102 12.29 2.35 -13.62
N GLU A 103 13.02 1.76 -12.67
CA GLU A 103 13.34 2.40 -11.39
C GLU A 103 14.02 3.77 -11.58
N GLU A 104 14.78 3.93 -12.67
CA GLU A 104 15.34 5.21 -13.13
C GLU A 104 14.28 6.22 -13.58
N GLU A 105 13.24 5.80 -14.29
CA GLU A 105 12.18 6.67 -14.79
C GLU A 105 11.28 7.16 -13.65
N LEU A 106 10.99 6.29 -12.67
CA LEU A 106 10.28 6.66 -11.44
C LEU A 106 11.10 7.63 -10.58
N ALA A 107 12.42 7.42 -10.47
CA ALA A 107 13.31 8.33 -9.78
C ALA A 107 13.51 9.66 -10.53
N ALA A 108 13.44 9.67 -11.87
CA ALA A 108 13.49 10.87 -12.69
C ALA A 108 12.17 11.65 -12.70
N ALA A 109 11.03 10.98 -12.49
CA ALA A 109 9.76 11.65 -12.27
C ALA A 109 9.74 12.37 -10.91
N ARG A 110 10.16 11.68 -9.83
CA ARG A 110 10.25 12.29 -8.49
C ARG A 110 11.21 13.48 -8.45
N ARG A 111 12.37 13.36 -9.11
CA ARG A 111 13.33 14.48 -9.21
C ARG A 111 12.80 15.69 -9.98
N ARG A 112 12.00 15.45 -11.03
CA ARG A 112 11.35 16.55 -11.77
C ARG A 112 10.27 17.24 -10.97
N GLU A 113 9.48 16.49 -10.20
CA GLU A 113 8.51 17.09 -9.26
C GLU A 113 9.20 17.90 -8.16
N GLU A 114 10.34 17.43 -7.63
CA GLU A 114 11.14 18.18 -6.65
C GLU A 114 11.76 19.46 -7.25
N GLU A 115 12.24 19.43 -8.50
CA GLU A 115 12.79 20.60 -9.19
C GLU A 115 11.72 21.65 -9.54
N GLU A 116 10.49 21.23 -9.86
CA GLU A 116 9.36 22.13 -10.13
C GLU A 116 8.82 22.81 -8.85
N GLU A 117 8.90 22.15 -7.68
CA GLU A 117 8.53 22.75 -6.38
C GLU A 117 9.53 23.82 -5.89
N ASP A 118 10.79 23.78 -6.33
CA ASP A 118 11.84 24.75 -5.97
C ASP A 118 11.84 26.02 -6.85
N GLU A 119 11.11 26.02 -7.98
CA GLU A 119 11.00 27.17 -8.90
C GLU A 119 9.81 28.12 -8.60
N ASP A 120 8.91 27.76 -7.68
CA ASP A 120 7.74 28.57 -7.23
C ASP A 120 7.98 29.40 -5.95
#